data_AF-A0A927X7E7-F1
#
_entry.id   AF-A0A927X7E7-F1
#
_cell.length_a   1.000
_cell.length_b   1.000
_cell.length_c   1.000
_cell.angle_alpha   90.00
_cell.angle_beta   90.00
_cell.angle_gamma   90.00
#
_symmetry.space_group_name_H-M   'P 1'
#
loop_
_entity.id
_entity.type
_entity.pdbx_description
1 polymer ?
#
loop_
_entity_poly.entity_id
_entity_poly.type
_entity_poly.pdbx_seq_one_letter_code
_entity_poly.pdbx_strand_id
1 'polypeptide(L)'
;MKKIVVFLFILTIVFLYFNKQDEMIIPAASIRYRIIANSNNLEDQALKLKIKNDINKEVMPILEKSSNIDESRQLIVNNLNKINSIVNRYTDEYKVTFGSNFFPEKTYKGINYESGNYESLVITIGSGLGENWWCVLYPPLCLIDDENTTDIEYTTLVSKILNNK
;
A
#
# COMPACT_ATOMS: atom_id res chain seq x y z
N MET A 1 -48.85 -5.42 16.84
CA MET A 1 -48.15 -4.21 16.35
C MET A 1 -46.92 -3.87 17.19
N LYS A 2 -47.03 -3.56 18.48
CA LYS A 2 -45.88 -3.20 19.35
C LYS A 2 -44.72 -4.23 19.33
N LYS A 3 -45.02 -5.54 19.38
CA LYS A 3 -43.99 -6.61 19.34
C LYS A 3 -43.24 -6.70 18.00
N ILE A 4 -43.88 -6.35 16.89
CA ILE A 4 -43.27 -6.38 15.55
C ILE A 4 -42.30 -5.20 15.39
N VAL A 5 -42.67 -4.02 15.91
CA VAL A 5 -41.80 -2.82 15.88
C VAL A 5 -40.53 -3.06 16.72
N VAL A 6 -40.67 -3.68 17.90
CA VAL A 6 -39.51 -4.02 18.75
C VAL A 6 -38.58 -5.02 18.04
N PHE A 7 -39.14 -6.03 17.36
CA PHE A 7 -38.35 -7.01 16.63
C PHE A 7 -37.58 -6.37 15.46
N LEU A 8 -38.21 -5.50 14.67
CA LEU A 8 -37.55 -4.78 13.58
C LEU A 8 -36.43 -3.86 14.08
N PHE A 9 -36.63 -3.21 15.23
CA PHE A 9 -35.61 -2.36 15.85
C PHE A 9 -34.40 -3.15 16.37
N ILE A 10 -34.63 -4.35 16.92
CA ILE A 10 -33.54 -5.26 17.31
C ILE A 10 -32.79 -5.74 16.06
N LEU A 11 -33.50 -6.07 14.99
CA LEU A 11 -32.90 -6.52 13.73
C LEU A 11 -32.03 -5.44 13.08
N THR A 12 -32.47 -4.17 13.11
CA THR A 12 -31.65 -3.05 12.61
C THR A 12 -30.43 -2.80 13.50
N ILE A 13 -30.56 -2.85 14.83
CA ILE A 13 -29.40 -2.74 15.73
C ILE A 13 -28.41 -3.88 15.47
N VAL A 14 -28.88 -5.12 15.37
CA VAL A 14 -28.03 -6.29 15.08
C VAL A 14 -27.36 -6.14 13.72
N PHE A 15 -28.08 -5.68 12.69
CA PHE A 15 -27.50 -5.38 11.37
C PHE A 15 -26.44 -4.28 11.43
N LEU A 16 -26.64 -3.22 12.22
CA LEU A 16 -25.64 -2.17 12.42
C LEU A 16 -24.40 -2.69 13.17
N TYR A 17 -24.58 -3.59 14.14
CA TYR A 17 -23.46 -4.26 14.82
C TYR A 17 -22.66 -5.18 13.89
N PHE A 18 -23.33 -5.92 13.00
CA PHE A 18 -22.66 -6.79 12.03
C PHE A 18 -21.98 -6.03 10.88
N ASN A 19 -22.40 -4.80 10.57
CA ASN A 19 -21.75 -3.96 9.57
C ASN A 19 -20.54 -3.17 10.10
N LYS A 20 -20.11 -3.39 11.35
CA LYS A 20 -18.89 -2.79 11.85
C LYS A 20 -17.71 -3.51 11.20
N GLN A 21 -17.24 -2.95 10.08
CA GLN A 21 -16.03 -3.40 9.39
C GLN A 21 -14.86 -3.33 10.38
N ASP A 22 -14.12 -4.42 10.55
CA ASP A 22 -12.91 -4.41 11.37
C ASP A 22 -11.92 -3.43 10.76
N GLU A 23 -11.58 -2.37 11.50
CA GLU A 23 -10.55 -1.42 11.11
C GLU A 23 -9.20 -2.13 11.11
N MET A 24 -8.64 -2.34 9.91
CA MET A 24 -7.31 -2.93 9.74
C MET A 24 -6.25 -1.89 10.10
N ILE A 25 -5.69 -2.02 11.30
CA ILE A 25 -4.60 -1.18 11.79
C ILE A 25 -3.26 -1.78 11.37
N ILE A 26 -2.40 -0.98 10.71
CA ILE A 26 -1.02 -1.38 10.41
C ILE A 26 -0.24 -1.36 11.73
N PRO A 27 0.32 -2.50 12.17
CA PRO A 27 1.08 -2.55 13.41
C PRO A 27 2.35 -1.70 13.31
N ALA A 28 2.81 -1.17 14.45
CA ALA A 28 4.07 -0.45 14.53
C ALA A 28 5.25 -1.32 14.05
N ALA A 29 5.23 -2.61 14.39
CA ALA A 29 6.11 -3.62 13.83
C ALA A 29 5.58 -4.04 12.45
N SER A 30 5.90 -3.25 11.42
CA SER A 30 5.57 -3.53 10.03
C SER A 30 6.77 -3.27 9.11
N ILE A 31 6.77 -3.96 7.97
CA ILE A 31 7.73 -3.70 6.90
C ILE A 31 6.97 -3.02 5.77
N ARG A 32 7.35 -1.80 5.43
CA ARG A 32 6.73 -1.03 4.33
C ARG A 32 7.44 -1.29 3.01
N TYR A 33 6.76 -0.97 1.92
CA TYR A 33 7.33 -0.97 0.58
C TYR A 33 6.94 0.31 -0.14
N ARG A 34 7.90 0.94 -0.82
CA ARG A 34 7.66 2.15 -1.61
C ARG A 34 8.47 2.15 -2.89
N ILE A 35 7.84 2.58 -3.98
CA ILE A 35 8.51 2.94 -5.24
C ILE A 35 8.31 4.43 -5.49
N ILE A 36 9.40 5.15 -5.72
CA ILE A 36 9.40 6.59 -6.01
C ILE A 36 9.78 6.79 -7.47
N ALA A 37 8.92 7.46 -8.24
CA ALA A 37 9.18 7.77 -9.64
C ALA A 37 10.26 8.85 -9.79
N ASN A 38 10.89 8.90 -10.95
CA ASN A 38 11.87 9.93 -11.26
C ASN A 38 11.23 11.34 -11.25
N SER A 39 10.06 11.51 -11.86
CA SER A 39 9.27 12.75 -11.83
C SER A 39 7.76 12.48 -11.91
N ASN A 40 6.96 13.55 -11.99
CA ASN A 40 5.51 13.50 -12.14
C ASN A 40 5.01 13.48 -13.59
N ASN A 41 5.91 13.39 -14.57
CA ASN A 41 5.49 13.22 -15.96
C ASN A 41 4.82 11.84 -16.16
N LEU A 42 4.00 11.72 -17.21
CA LEU A 42 3.23 10.49 -17.47
C LEU A 42 4.12 9.25 -17.69
N GLU A 43 5.27 9.43 -18.32
CA GLU A 43 6.21 8.35 -18.64
C GLU A 43 6.83 7.75 -17.36
N ASP A 44 7.33 8.59 -16.45
CA ASP A 44 7.93 8.18 -15.18
C ASP A 44 6.91 7.52 -14.25
N GLN A 45 5.67 8.03 -14.24
CA GLN A 45 4.58 7.43 -13.48
C GLN A 45 4.18 6.07 -14.04
N ALA A 46 4.10 5.94 -15.37
CA ALA A 46 3.83 4.66 -16.03
C ALA A 46 4.97 3.64 -15.80
N LEU A 47 6.22 4.09 -15.85
CA LEU A 47 7.39 3.26 -15.58
C LEU A 47 7.38 2.73 -14.14
N LYS A 48 7.11 3.58 -13.15
CA LYS A 48 6.92 3.17 -11.75
C LYS A 48 5.87 2.06 -11.63
N LEU A 49 4.72 2.23 -12.28
CA LEU A 49 3.64 1.24 -12.24
C LEU A 49 4.03 -0.08 -12.92
N LYS A 50 4.79 -0.02 -14.02
CA LYS A 50 5.30 -1.21 -14.70
C LYS A 50 6.28 -2.00 -13.81
N ILE A 51 7.21 -1.32 -13.16
CA ILE A 51 8.14 -1.92 -12.19
C ILE A 51 7.36 -2.52 -11.02
N LYS A 52 6.38 -1.79 -10.46
CA LYS A 52 5.49 -2.29 -9.40
C LYS A 52 4.85 -3.62 -9.81
N ASN A 53 4.22 -3.67 -10.98
CA ASN A 53 3.49 -4.83 -11.44
C ASN A 53 4.41 -6.06 -11.63
N ASP A 54 5.62 -5.87 -12.14
CA ASP A 54 6.59 -6.95 -12.28
C ASP A 54 7.09 -7.47 -10.93
N ILE A 55 7.35 -6.58 -9.96
CA ILE A 55 7.70 -6.98 -8.60
C ILE A 55 6.52 -7.73 -7.94
N ASN A 56 5.29 -7.24 -8.14
CA ASN A 56 4.09 -7.91 -7.64
C ASN A 56 3.93 -9.31 -8.24
N LYS A 57 4.25 -9.49 -9.52
CA LYS A 57 4.18 -10.80 -10.18
C LYS A 57 5.29 -11.75 -9.76
N GLU A 58 6.52 -11.26 -9.61
CA GLU A 58 7.71 -12.13 -9.49
C GLU A 58 8.25 -12.26 -8.07
N VAL A 59 7.98 -11.30 -7.19
CA VAL A 59 8.60 -11.21 -5.86
C VAL A 59 7.56 -11.33 -4.74
N MET A 60 6.38 -10.70 -4.86
CA MET A 60 5.37 -10.76 -3.78
C MET A 60 4.91 -12.18 -3.42
N PRO A 61 4.69 -13.11 -4.36
CA PRO A 61 4.34 -14.50 -4.04
C PRO A 61 5.43 -15.25 -3.25
N ILE A 62 6.67 -14.75 -3.28
CA ILE A 62 7.76 -15.28 -2.46
C ILE A 62 7.65 -14.70 -1.05
N LEU A 63 7.47 -13.38 -0.94
CA LEU A 63 7.40 -12.67 0.36
C LEU A 63 6.17 -13.09 1.18
N GLU A 64 5.05 -13.41 0.54
CA GLU A 64 3.82 -13.90 1.19
C GLU A 64 3.99 -15.22 1.93
N LYS A 65 5.05 -15.98 1.64
CA LYS A 65 5.31 -17.25 2.33
C LYS A 65 5.85 -17.06 3.74
N SER A 66 6.22 -15.83 4.14
CA SER A 66 6.66 -15.57 5.51
C SER A 66 5.51 -15.69 6.50
N SER A 67 5.74 -16.38 7.60
CA SER A 67 4.79 -16.50 8.72
C SER A 67 4.99 -15.40 9.77
N ASN A 68 6.16 -14.76 9.79
CA ASN A 68 6.53 -13.75 10.76
C ASN A 68 7.47 -12.69 10.15
N ILE A 69 7.67 -11.59 10.88
CA ILE A 69 8.45 -10.44 10.44
C ILE A 69 9.92 -10.79 10.14
N ASP A 70 10.53 -11.71 10.89
CA ASP A 70 11.94 -12.11 10.69
C ASP A 70 12.12 -12.93 9.41
N GLU A 71 11.19 -13.83 9.13
CA GLU A 71 11.13 -14.53 7.85
C GLU A 71 10.91 -13.55 6.70
N SER A 72 10.03 -12.54 6.85
CA SER A 72 9.85 -11.50 5.83
C SER A 72 11.15 -10.75 5.57
N ARG A 73 11.90 -10.36 6.61
CA ARG A 73 13.22 -9.71 6.46
C ARG A 73 14.19 -10.59 5.68
N GLN A 74 14.30 -11.86 6.04
CA GLN A 74 15.19 -12.81 5.36
C GLN A 74 14.81 -12.99 3.89
N LEU A 75 13.53 -13.14 3.59
CA LEU A 75 13.04 -13.28 2.22
C LEU A 75 13.31 -12.01 1.40
N ILE A 76 13.12 -10.82 1.97
CA ILE A 76 13.44 -9.55 1.29
C ILE A 76 14.94 -9.51 0.98
N VAL A 77 15.80 -9.71 1.98
CA VAL A 77 17.27 -9.68 1.82
C VAL A 77 17.74 -10.67 0.77
N ASN A 78 17.27 -11.93 0.83
CA ASN A 78 17.65 -12.98 -0.11
C ASN A 78 17.17 -12.70 -1.54
N ASN A 79 16.12 -11.90 -1.71
CA ASN A 79 15.56 -11.55 -3.03
C ASN A 79 15.95 -10.14 -3.50
N LEU A 80 16.82 -9.41 -2.78
CA LEU A 80 17.28 -8.08 -3.21
C LEU A 80 17.91 -8.12 -4.61
N ASN A 81 18.72 -9.15 -4.92
CA ASN A 81 19.31 -9.28 -6.25
C ASN A 81 18.24 -9.41 -7.34
N LYS A 82 17.19 -10.21 -7.09
CA LYS A 82 16.05 -10.35 -8.03
C LYS A 82 15.30 -9.04 -8.21
N ILE A 83 15.05 -8.30 -7.11
CA ILE A 83 14.40 -6.98 -7.17
C ILE A 83 15.24 -6.02 -8.02
N ASN A 84 16.56 -5.94 -7.76
CA ASN A 84 17.47 -5.12 -8.57
C ASN A 84 17.42 -5.52 -10.05
N SER A 85 17.49 -6.82 -10.36
CA SER A 85 17.40 -7.31 -11.75
C SER A 85 16.10 -6.91 -12.45
N ILE A 86 14.96 -6.93 -11.75
CA ILE A 86 13.67 -6.50 -12.31
C ILE A 86 13.70 -5.01 -12.66
N VAL A 87 14.17 -4.16 -11.74
CA VAL A 87 14.27 -2.70 -11.96
C VAL A 87 15.25 -2.39 -13.09
N ASN A 88 16.38 -3.10 -13.15
CA ASN A 88 17.41 -2.93 -14.17
C ASN A 88 16.95 -3.28 -15.59
N ARG A 89 15.82 -3.98 -15.77
CA ARG A 89 15.24 -4.20 -17.11
C ARG A 89 14.74 -2.90 -17.74
N TYR A 90 14.55 -1.86 -16.94
CA TYR A 90 13.89 -0.64 -17.35
C TYR A 90 14.77 0.60 -17.29
N THR A 91 15.69 0.67 -16.33
CA THR A 91 16.59 1.80 -16.16
C THR A 91 17.82 1.36 -15.37
N ASP A 92 18.97 1.99 -15.64
CA ASP A 92 20.19 1.85 -14.84
C ASP A 92 20.29 2.95 -13.77
N GLU A 93 19.44 3.98 -13.84
CA GLU A 93 19.35 5.04 -12.85
C GLU A 93 18.32 4.68 -11.79
N TYR A 94 18.73 3.90 -10.80
CA TYR A 94 17.87 3.56 -9.67
C TYR A 94 18.66 3.27 -8.40
N LYS A 95 17.93 3.24 -7.29
CA LYS A 95 18.45 2.82 -5.99
C LYS A 95 17.45 1.93 -5.28
N VAL A 96 17.87 0.72 -4.90
CA VAL A 96 17.10 -0.17 -4.03
C VAL A 96 17.72 -0.17 -2.65
N THR A 97 16.92 0.05 -1.61
CA THR A 97 17.36 0.04 -0.21
C THR A 97 16.40 -0.76 0.64
N PHE A 98 16.92 -1.51 1.61
CA PHE A 98 16.14 -2.18 2.63
C PHE A 98 16.72 -1.83 4.01
N GLY A 99 15.85 -1.45 4.94
CA GLY A 99 16.21 -1.02 6.28
C GLY A 99 15.38 0.16 6.76
N SER A 100 15.94 1.00 7.63
CA SER A 100 15.27 2.18 8.18
C SER A 100 15.22 3.32 7.16
N ASN A 101 14.02 3.71 6.73
CA ASN A 101 13.81 4.81 5.80
C ASN A 101 12.71 5.77 6.27
N PHE A 102 12.85 7.04 5.90
CA PHE A 102 11.88 8.07 6.23
C PHE A 102 10.62 7.95 5.36
N PHE A 103 9.46 7.97 6.02
CA PHE A 103 8.15 8.15 5.42
C PHE A 103 7.51 9.44 5.96
N PRO A 104 6.93 10.26 5.09
CA PRO A 104 6.04 11.32 5.54
C PRO A 104 4.79 10.70 6.18
N GLU A 105 3.98 11.55 6.82
CA GLU A 105 2.67 11.14 7.32
C GLU A 105 1.83 10.49 6.22
N LYS A 106 1.12 9.40 6.56
CA LYS A 106 0.27 8.63 5.63
C LYS A 106 -1.09 8.40 6.23
N THR A 107 -2.14 8.57 5.43
CA THR A 107 -3.49 8.12 5.78
C THR A 107 -3.78 6.83 5.02
N TYR A 108 -4.22 5.79 5.72
CA TYR A 108 -4.63 4.52 5.13
C TYR A 108 -5.89 4.00 5.83
N LYS A 109 -6.94 3.72 5.04
CA LYS A 109 -8.27 3.29 5.53
C LYS A 109 -8.81 4.16 6.68
N GLY A 110 -8.67 5.48 6.56
CA GLY A 110 -9.15 6.45 7.56
C GLY A 110 -8.25 6.61 8.80
N ILE A 111 -7.16 5.85 8.91
CA ILE A 111 -6.20 5.93 10.01
C ILE A 111 -4.98 6.72 9.57
N ASN A 112 -4.59 7.71 10.39
CA ASN A 112 -3.37 8.47 10.19
C ASN A 112 -2.18 7.77 10.87
N TYR A 113 -1.11 7.61 10.10
CA TYR A 113 0.17 7.10 10.54
C TYR A 113 1.18 8.23 10.48
N GLU A 114 1.84 8.50 11.60
CA GLU A 114 2.77 9.61 11.75
C GLU A 114 3.96 9.54 10.78
N SER A 115 4.60 10.67 10.55
CA SER A 115 5.88 10.71 9.84
C SER A 115 6.99 10.10 10.71
N GLY A 116 7.95 9.42 10.10
CA GLY A 116 9.03 8.80 10.87
C GLY A 116 9.87 7.84 10.04
N ASN A 117 10.83 7.20 10.71
CA ASN A 117 11.62 6.15 10.12
C ASN A 117 10.95 4.79 10.34
N TYR A 118 10.77 4.05 9.26
CA TYR A 118 10.15 2.73 9.27
C TYR A 118 11.07 1.73 8.58
N GLU A 119 10.99 0.48 9.01
CA GLU A 119 11.62 -0.62 8.28
C GLU A 119 10.91 -0.78 6.94
N SER A 120 11.65 -0.68 5.84
CA SER A 120 11.04 -0.70 4.52
C SER A 120 11.99 -1.07 3.39
N LEU A 121 11.41 -1.66 2.34
CA LEU A 121 12.00 -1.73 1.01
C LEU A 121 11.66 -0.44 0.24
N VAL A 122 12.65 0.31 -0.21
CA VAL A 122 12.46 1.53 -1.01
C VAL A 122 13.20 1.40 -2.32
N ILE A 123 12.46 1.57 -3.41
CA ILE A 123 12.99 1.65 -4.78
C ILE A 123 12.82 3.10 -5.23
N THR A 124 13.93 3.76 -5.55
CA THR A 124 13.94 5.13 -6.09
C THR A 124 14.39 5.06 -7.55
N ILE A 125 13.58 5.58 -8.47
CA ILE A 125 13.89 5.64 -9.89
C ILE A 125 14.45 7.04 -10.18
N GLY A 126 15.58 7.12 -10.88
CA GLY A 126 16.27 8.37 -11.21
C GLY A 126 16.48 9.27 -10.00
N SER A 127 16.05 10.53 -10.13
CA SER A 127 16.15 11.55 -9.09
C SER A 127 15.17 11.39 -7.92
N GLY A 128 14.13 10.55 -8.05
CA GLY A 128 13.15 10.31 -6.99
C GLY A 128 12.27 11.51 -6.65
N LEU A 129 12.03 12.43 -7.59
CA LEU A 129 11.24 13.65 -7.37
C LEU A 129 9.75 13.46 -7.69
N GLY A 130 9.36 12.28 -8.18
CA GLY A 130 7.99 11.98 -8.56
C GLY A 130 7.13 11.42 -7.44
N GLU A 131 5.85 11.23 -7.75
CA GLU A 131 4.89 10.61 -6.85
C GLU A 131 5.36 9.20 -6.48
N ASN A 132 5.14 8.84 -5.23
CA ASN A 132 5.46 7.52 -4.71
C ASN A 132 4.20 6.65 -4.66
N TRP A 133 4.38 5.37 -4.95
CA TRP A 133 3.43 4.34 -4.59
C TRP A 133 3.97 3.58 -3.38
N TRP A 134 3.12 3.21 -2.44
CA TRP A 134 3.52 2.51 -1.23
C TRP A 134 2.48 1.46 -0.81
N CYS A 135 2.93 0.47 -0.04
CA CYS A 135 2.09 -0.53 0.62
C CYS A 135 2.83 -1.13 1.83
N VAL A 136 2.23 -2.13 2.48
CA VAL A 136 2.82 -2.87 3.61
C VAL A 136 3.10 -4.33 3.22
N LEU A 137 4.37 -4.72 3.29
CA LEU A 137 4.82 -6.10 3.00
C LEU A 137 4.56 -7.05 4.17
N TYR A 138 4.73 -6.57 5.40
CA TYR A 138 4.42 -7.33 6.60
C TYR A 138 3.65 -6.47 7.61
N PRO A 139 2.43 -6.87 8.02
CA PRO A 139 1.63 -7.94 7.42
C PRO A 139 1.37 -7.69 5.91
N PRO A 140 1.11 -8.71 5.09
CA PRO A 140 1.06 -8.59 3.62
C PRO A 140 -0.24 -7.90 3.15
N LEU A 141 -0.25 -6.56 3.16
CA LEU A 141 -1.40 -5.76 2.72
C LEU A 141 -1.33 -5.36 1.24
N CYS A 142 -0.16 -5.47 0.60
CA CYS A 142 0.06 -5.02 -0.78
C CYS A 142 -0.86 -5.67 -1.82
N LEU A 143 -1.26 -6.93 -1.66
CA LEU A 143 -2.17 -7.61 -2.60
C LEU A 143 -3.64 -7.25 -2.34
N ILE A 144 -4.02 -7.04 -1.08
CA ILE A 144 -5.38 -6.64 -0.71
C ILE A 144 -5.71 -5.30 -1.36
N ASP A 145 -4.73 -4.39 -1.41
CA ASP A 145 -4.90 -3.09 -2.05
C ASP A 145 -5.06 -3.21 -3.58
N ASP A 146 -4.39 -4.17 -4.24
CA ASP A 146 -4.54 -4.39 -5.68
C ASP A 146 -5.94 -4.93 -6.05
N GLU A 147 -6.53 -5.81 -5.23
CA GLU A 147 -7.90 -6.31 -5.44
C GLU A 147 -8.98 -5.23 -5.19
N ASN A 148 -8.73 -4.30 -4.26
CA ASN A 148 -9.66 -3.21 -3.94
C ASN A 148 -9.47 -1.96 -4.83
N THR A 149 -8.52 -1.95 -5.77
CA THR A 149 -8.33 -0.82 -6.70
C THR A 149 -9.46 -0.65 -7.73
N THR A 150 -10.52 -1.46 -7.70
CA THR A 150 -11.77 -1.12 -8.37
C THR A 150 -12.53 0.03 -7.70
N ASP A 151 -12.21 0.35 -6.43
CA ASP A 151 -12.76 1.48 -5.68
C ASP A 151 -11.71 2.59 -5.48
N ILE A 152 -11.01 2.99 -6.55
CA ILE A 152 -10.26 4.25 -6.53
C ILE A 152 -11.29 5.38 -6.50
N GLU A 153 -11.65 5.81 -5.29
CA GLU A 153 -12.31 7.09 -5.06
C GLU A 153 -11.31 8.19 -5.47
N TYR A 154 -11.37 8.58 -6.75
CA TYR A 154 -10.78 9.81 -7.22
C TYR A 154 -11.51 10.97 -6.53
N THR A 155 -11.19 11.26 -5.28
CA THR A 155 -11.33 12.63 -4.75
C THR A 155 -10.21 13.51 -5.33
N THR A 156 -10.06 13.43 -6.65
CA THR A 156 -9.41 14.46 -7.45
C THR A 156 -10.26 15.72 -7.33
N LEU A 157 -9.61 16.87 -7.52
CA LEU A 157 -10.17 18.23 -7.56
C LEU A 157 -11.60 18.35 -8.11
N VAL A 158 -12.00 17.44 -9.00
CA VAL A 158 -13.34 17.29 -9.57
C VAL A 158 -14.44 17.27 -8.50
N SER A 159 -14.30 16.50 -7.41
CA SER A 159 -15.30 16.46 -6.32
C SER A 159 -15.47 17.80 -5.60
N LYS A 160 -14.37 18.53 -5.36
CA LYS A 160 -14.38 19.89 -4.78
C LYS A 160 -14.99 20.93 -5.72
N ILE A 161 -14.89 20.75 -7.04
CA ILE A 161 -15.47 21.65 -8.04
C ILE A 161 -16.96 21.35 -8.24
N LEU A 162 -17.36 20.07 -8.22
CA LEU A 162 -18.75 19.67 -8.43
C LEU A 162 -19.66 19.94 -7.23
N ASN A 163 -19.12 19.92 -6.00
CA ASN A 163 -19.89 20.15 -4.77
C ASN A 163 -19.94 21.63 -4.33
N ASN A 164 -19.37 22.55 -5.11
CA ASN A 164 -19.45 24.00 -4.89
C ASN A 164 -20.46 24.67 -5.86
N LYS A 165 -21.67 24.11 -5.91
CA LYS A 165 -22.82 24.77 -6.54
C LYS A 165 -24.01 24.77 -5.59
#